data_AF-A0A8D0D7Q2-F1
#
_entry.id   AF-A0A8D0D7Q2-F1
#
_cell.length_a   1.000
_cell.length_b   1.000
_cell.length_c   1.000
_cell.angle_alpha   90.00
_cell.angle_beta   90.00
_cell.angle_gamma   90.00
#
_symmetry.space_group_name_H-M   'P 1'
#
loop_
_entity.id
_entity.type
_entity.pdbx_description
1 polymer ?
#
loop_
_entity_poly.entity_id
_entity_poly.type
_entity_poly.pdbx_seq_one_letter_code
_entity_poly.pdbx_strand_id
1 'polypeptide(L)'
;MNRKSCDAVIKQRKISETNSKKCKKENTFISASYGIVQKICGDEGEPYPGNQNLRISLKKFRVVNCKCNKNKSLPHCKCRGSDANLRIVISCDNKGNPVHYEKE
;
A
#
# COMPACT_ATOMS: atom_id res chain seq x y z
N MET A 1 -0.81 5.26 11.01
CA MET A 1 -1.43 6.53 10.56
C MET A 1 -2.95 6.37 10.54
N ASN A 2 -3.72 7.44 10.37
CA ASN A 2 -5.18 7.38 10.19
C ASN A 2 -5.61 8.09 8.89
N ARG A 3 -6.87 7.92 8.47
CA ARG A 3 -7.41 8.50 7.23
C ARG A 3 -7.30 10.03 7.10
N LYS A 4 -7.21 10.79 8.20
CA LYS A 4 -7.09 12.25 8.18
C LYS A 4 -5.66 12.71 7.89
N SER A 5 -4.67 11.82 7.95
CA SER A 5 -3.25 12.15 7.83
C SER A 5 -2.67 11.89 6.42
N CYS A 6 -3.49 11.59 5.41
CA CYS A 6 -3.01 11.27 4.07
C CYS A 6 -2.11 12.35 3.48
N ASP A 7 -2.54 13.62 3.49
CA ASP A 7 -1.74 14.73 2.95
C ASP A 7 -0.37 14.85 3.62
N ALA A 8 -0.35 14.81 4.95
CA ALA A 8 0.86 14.91 5.74
C ALA A 8 1.83 13.76 5.45
N VAL A 9 1.36 12.51 5.45
CA VAL A 9 2.21 11.33 5.27
C VAL A 9 2.69 11.19 3.83
N ILE A 10 1.84 11.46 2.83
CA ILE A 10 2.24 11.47 1.41
C ILE A 10 3.35 12.49 1.16
N LYS A 11 3.19 13.72 1.70
CA LYS A 11 4.20 14.77 1.62
C LYS A 11 5.49 14.37 2.33
N GLN A 12 5.40 13.92 3.58
CA GLN A 12 6.55 13.54 4.40
C GLN A 12 7.38 12.44 3.75
N ARG A 13 6.72 11.43 3.17
CA ARG A 13 7.37 10.30 2.50
C ARG A 13 7.69 10.55 1.02
N LYS A 14 7.41 11.75 0.51
CA LYS A 14 7.63 12.15 -0.89
C LYS A 14 7.03 11.15 -1.90
N ILE A 15 5.83 10.65 -1.63
CA ILE A 15 5.16 9.67 -2.49
C ILE A 15 4.52 10.40 -3.68
N SER A 16 5.04 10.14 -4.87
CA SER A 16 4.56 10.69 -6.15
C SER A 16 4.42 9.60 -7.21
N GLU A 17 3.90 9.96 -8.38
CA GLU A 17 4.02 9.13 -9.57
C GLU A 17 5.50 8.86 -9.90
N THR A 18 5.80 7.67 -10.43
CA THR A 18 7.15 7.27 -10.81
C THR A 18 7.76 8.30 -11.77
N ASN A 19 9.01 8.69 -11.53
CA ASN A 19 9.76 9.66 -12.34
C ASN A 19 9.07 11.03 -12.50
N SER A 20 8.22 11.42 -11.54
CA SER A 20 7.45 12.67 -11.60
C SER A 20 7.21 13.26 -10.21
N LYS A 21 6.92 14.57 -10.15
CA LYS A 21 6.45 15.25 -8.92
C LYS A 21 4.93 15.24 -8.78
N LYS A 22 4.19 14.75 -9.79
CA LYS A 22 2.73 14.63 -9.75
C LYS A 22 2.31 13.72 -8.61
N CYS A 23 1.25 14.09 -7.92
CA CYS A 23 0.73 13.31 -6.81
C CYS A 23 0.25 11.95 -7.30
N LYS A 24 0.72 10.88 -6.63
CA LYS A 24 0.26 9.52 -6.93
C LYS A 24 -1.25 9.45 -6.72
N LYS A 25 -1.99 9.03 -7.74
CA LYS A 25 -3.47 8.99 -7.73
C LYS A 25 -4.01 8.22 -6.53
N GLU A 26 -3.42 7.06 -6.22
CA GLU A 26 -3.83 6.21 -5.09
C GLU A 26 -2.60 5.61 -4.39
N ASN A 27 -2.65 5.55 -3.06
CA ASN A 27 -1.65 4.87 -2.25
C ASN A 27 -2.30 4.26 -1.00
N THR A 28 -1.95 3.02 -0.68
CA THR A 28 -2.43 2.32 0.51
C THR A 28 -1.33 2.22 1.55
N PHE A 29 -1.67 2.52 2.81
CA PHE A 29 -0.80 2.31 3.96
C PHE A 29 -1.33 1.17 4.82
N ILE A 30 -0.54 0.13 4.98
CA ILE A 30 -0.83 -0.98 5.88
C ILE A 30 -0.39 -0.58 7.28
N SER A 31 -1.28 -0.71 8.27
CA SER A 31 -0.99 -0.39 9.67
C SER A 31 -0.32 -1.57 10.38
N ALA A 32 0.85 -1.97 9.89
CA ALA A 32 1.69 -3.03 10.45
C ALA A 32 3.18 -2.71 10.27
N SER A 33 4.05 -3.38 11.03
CA SER A 33 5.49 -3.29 10.79
C SER A 33 5.88 -4.07 9.53
N TYR A 34 7.04 -3.73 8.96
CA TYR A 34 7.56 -4.42 7.77
C TYR A 34 7.69 -5.92 8.00
N GLY A 35 8.24 -6.36 9.14
CA GLY A 35 8.41 -7.78 9.44
C GLY A 35 7.11 -8.57 9.48
N ILE A 36 6.00 -7.95 9.91
CA ILE A 36 4.68 -8.60 9.86
C ILE A 36 4.21 -8.75 8.40
N VAL A 37 4.38 -7.71 7.58
CA VAL A 37 4.00 -7.77 6.15
C VAL A 37 4.90 -8.75 5.39
N GLN A 38 6.18 -8.84 5.74
CA GLN A 38 7.14 -9.75 5.12
C GLN A 38 6.76 -11.22 5.30
N LYS A 39 6.20 -11.61 6.45
CA LYS A 39 5.77 -13.00 6.70
C LYS A 39 4.68 -13.49 5.73
N ILE A 40 3.94 -12.58 5.09
CA ILE A 40 2.97 -12.93 4.03
C ILE A 40 3.67 -13.58 2.83
N CYS A 41 4.94 -13.24 2.59
CA CYS A 41 5.76 -13.89 1.57
C CYS A 41 6.08 -15.36 1.89
N GLY A 42 5.90 -15.79 3.15
CA GLY A 42 6.09 -17.15 3.62
C GLY A 42 4.80 -17.80 4.06
N ASP A 43 4.74 -18.19 5.33
CA ASP A 43 3.69 -19.00 5.96
C ASP A 43 2.47 -18.21 6.43
N GLU A 44 2.56 -16.87 6.56
CA GLU A 44 1.40 -16.03 6.89
C GLU A 44 0.62 -15.57 5.64
N GLY A 45 0.93 -16.11 4.47
CA GLY A 45 0.19 -15.89 3.22
C GLY A 45 0.05 -17.16 2.38
N GLU A 46 -0.95 -17.16 1.52
CA GLU A 46 -1.23 -18.26 0.57
C GLU A 46 -1.22 -17.75 -0.87
N PRO A 47 -1.05 -18.61 -1.89
CA PRO A 47 -1.13 -18.20 -3.29
C PRO A 47 -2.45 -17.48 -3.57
N TYR A 48 -2.38 -16.33 -4.24
CA TYR A 48 -3.59 -15.59 -4.61
C TYR A 48 -4.31 -16.30 -5.77
N PRO A 49 -5.63 -16.54 -5.68
CA PRO A 49 -6.39 -17.18 -6.74
C PRO A 49 -6.24 -16.44 -8.08
N GLY A 50 -5.93 -17.18 -9.14
CA GLY A 50 -5.77 -16.63 -10.50
C GLY A 50 -4.39 -16.02 -10.80
N ASN A 51 -3.51 -15.83 -9.80
CA ASN A 51 -2.13 -15.39 -10.04
C ASN A 51 -1.16 -15.91 -8.96
N GLN A 52 -0.43 -16.98 -9.28
CA GLN A 52 0.50 -17.63 -8.35
C GLN A 52 1.74 -16.78 -7.99
N ASN A 53 2.01 -15.70 -8.74
CA ASN A 53 3.08 -14.75 -8.41
C ASN A 53 2.69 -13.77 -7.30
N LEU A 54 1.42 -13.78 -6.91
CA LEU A 54 0.88 -12.97 -5.83
C LEU A 54 0.55 -13.85 -4.63
N ARG A 55 0.63 -13.24 -3.44
CA ARG A 55 0.24 -13.87 -2.18
C ARG A 55 -0.82 -13.04 -1.49
N ILE A 56 -1.83 -13.71 -0.93
CA ILE A 56 -2.86 -13.10 -0.12
C ILE A 56 -2.64 -13.45 1.35
N SER A 57 -2.67 -12.43 2.22
CA SER A 57 -2.44 -12.62 3.65
C SER A 57 -3.51 -13.49 4.29
N LEU A 58 -3.17 -14.40 5.20
CA LEU A 58 -4.17 -15.21 5.91
C LEU A 58 -5.04 -14.38 6.86
N LYS A 59 -4.45 -13.34 7.47
CA LYS A 59 -5.13 -12.42 8.39
C LYS A 59 -5.55 -11.13 7.69
N LYS A 60 -6.55 -10.46 8.27
CA LYS A 60 -6.95 -9.10 7.86
C LYS A 60 -6.01 -8.06 8.48
N PHE A 61 -5.77 -6.99 7.71
CA PHE A 61 -4.98 -5.85 8.11
C PHE A 61 -5.83 -4.59 8.10
N ARG A 62 -5.63 -3.74 9.10
CA ARG A 62 -6.08 -2.36 9.01
C ARG A 62 -5.25 -1.63 7.96
N VAL A 63 -5.92 -1.10 6.95
CA VAL A 63 -5.30 -0.31 5.88
C VAL A 63 -5.93 1.08 5.80
N VAL A 64 -5.14 2.06 5.35
CA VAL A 64 -5.59 3.40 5.03
C VAL A 64 -5.35 3.65 3.54
N ASN A 65 -6.43 3.77 2.78
CA ASN A 65 -6.38 4.09 1.35
C ASN A 65 -6.41 5.61 1.17
N CYS A 66 -5.38 6.19 0.58
CA CYS A 66 -5.29 7.60 0.24
C CYS A 66 -5.53 7.80 -1.25
N LYS A 67 -6.60 8.52 -1.62
CA LYS A 67 -6.90 8.90 -2.99
C LYS A 67 -6.60 10.38 -3.19
N CYS A 68 -5.66 10.71 -4.07
CA CYS A 68 -5.16 12.06 -4.27
C CYS A 68 -5.58 12.66 -5.61
N ASN A 69 -5.62 13.99 -5.67
CA ASN A 69 -5.82 14.70 -6.92
C ASN A 69 -4.55 14.63 -7.80
N LYS A 70 -4.62 13.87 -8.89
CA LYS A 70 -3.52 13.67 -9.86
C LYS A 70 -3.06 14.95 -10.59
N ASN A 71 -3.88 16.00 -10.59
CA ASN A 71 -3.54 17.30 -11.20
C ASN A 71 -2.71 18.19 -10.25
N LYS A 72 -2.41 17.73 -9.04
CA LYS A 72 -1.51 18.39 -8.10
C LYS A 72 -0.12 17.74 -8.14
N SER A 73 0.85 18.45 -7.60
CA SER A 73 2.23 17.98 -7.41
C SER A 73 2.67 18.19 -5.97
N LEU A 74 3.64 17.41 -5.51
CA LEU A 74 4.29 17.62 -4.23
C LEU A 74 4.85 19.06 -4.14
N PRO A 75 4.75 19.75 -2.99
CA PRO A 75 4.21 19.28 -1.70
C PRO A 75 2.69 19.50 -1.52
N HIS A 76 1.96 19.93 -2.55
CA HIS A 76 0.56 20.38 -2.47
C HIS A 76 -0.46 19.29 -2.86
N CYS A 77 -0.14 18.03 -2.56
CA CYS A 77 -1.09 16.94 -2.76
C CYS A 77 -2.32 17.16 -1.86
N LYS A 78 -3.49 16.91 -2.45
CA LYS A 78 -4.77 16.89 -1.73
C LYS A 78 -5.34 15.49 -1.86
N CYS A 79 -5.46 14.80 -0.73
CA CYS A 79 -5.75 13.38 -0.63
C CYS A 79 -6.86 13.14 0.39
N ARG A 80 -7.83 12.31 0.01
CA ARG A 80 -8.88 11.82 0.89
C ARG A 80 -8.54 10.41 1.35
N GLY A 81 -8.52 10.20 2.65
CA GLY A 81 -8.31 8.88 3.24
C GLY A 81 -9.62 8.12 3.49
N SER A 82 -9.57 6.80 3.38
CA SER A 82 -10.56 5.86 3.93
C SER A 82 -9.86 4.73 4.68
N ASP A 83 -10.51 4.23 5.74
CA ASP A 83 -10.03 3.06 6.50
C ASP A 83 -10.73 1.80 5.97
N ALA A 84 -10.02 0.68 5.95
CA ALA A 84 -10.60 -0.64 5.71
C ALA A 84 -9.89 -1.70 6.58
N ASN A 85 -10.53 -2.86 6.75
CA ASN A 85 -9.94 -4.02 7.40
C ASN A 85 -10.11 -5.24 6.49
N LEU A 86 -9.06 -5.58 5.73
CA LEU A 86 -9.13 -6.55 4.63
C LEU A 86 -7.89 -7.44 4.57
N ARG A 87 -7.99 -8.60 3.92
CA ARG A 87 -6.82 -9.39 3.53
C ARG A 87 -6.10 -8.63 2.41
N ILE A 88 -4.78 -8.55 2.48
CA ILE A 88 -3.99 -7.79 1.49
C ILE A 88 -3.34 -8.75 0.50
N VAL A 89 -3.19 -8.30 -0.73
CA VAL A 89 -2.51 -9.03 -1.80
C VAL A 89 -1.20 -8.31 -2.10
N ILE A 90 -0.10 -9.07 -2.14
CA ILE A 90 1.24 -8.54 -2.42
C ILE A 90 1.98 -9.43 -3.40
N SER A 91 2.96 -8.88 -4.10
CA SER A 91 4.00 -9.68 -4.75
C SER A 91 5.27 -9.70 -3.89
N CYS A 92 6.03 -10.77 -4.02
CA CYS A 92 7.27 -11.00 -3.28
C CYS A 92 8.44 -11.23 -4.23
N ASP A 93 9.64 -10.76 -3.87
CA ASP A 93 10.86 -11.12 -4.59
C ASP A 93 11.37 -12.51 -4.21
N ASN A 94 12.41 -12.97 -4.90
CA ASN A 94 13.04 -14.28 -4.66
C ASN A 94 13.70 -14.41 -3.27
N LYS A 95 13.84 -13.32 -2.52
CA LYS A 95 14.38 -13.30 -1.15
C LYS A 95 13.25 -13.26 -0.09
N GLY A 96 11.99 -13.31 -0.51
CA GLY A 96 10.83 -13.24 0.38
C GLY A 96 10.53 -11.83 0.89
N ASN A 97 10.95 -10.77 0.18
CA ASN A 97 10.58 -9.40 0.52
C ASN A 97 9.34 -8.96 -0.28
N PRO A 98 8.39 -8.25 0.35
CA PRO A 98 7.26 -7.65 -0.35
C PRO A 98 7.74 -6.52 -1.27
N VAL A 99 7.40 -6.58 -2.56
CA VAL A 99 7.83 -5.58 -3.57
C VAL A 99 6.68 -4.83 -4.23
N HIS A 100 5.47 -5.39 -4.23
CA HIS A 100 4.28 -4.72 -4.74
C HIS A 100 3.07 -4.95 -3.83
N TYR A 101 2.21 -3.94 -3.71
CA TYR A 101 0.87 -4.08 -3.14
C TYR A 101 -0.12 -4.15 -4.29
N GLU A 102 -0.78 -5.29 -4.45
CA GLU A 102 -1.81 -5.47 -5.46
C GLU A 102 -3.15 -4.98 -4.90
N LYS A 103 -3.84 -4.16 -5.70
CA LYS A 103 -5.18 -3.69 -5.38
C LYS A 103 -6.14 -4.23 -6.43
N GLU A 104 -7.10 -5.05 -5.98
CA GLU A 104 -8.26 -5.45 -6.79
C GLU A 104 -9.04 -4.23 -7.33
#